data_AF-A0A091TQJ8-F1
#
_entry.id   AF-A0A091TQJ8-F1
#
_cell.length_a   1.000
_cell.length_b   1.000
_cell.length_c   1.000
_cell.angle_alpha   90.00
_cell.angle_beta   90.00
_cell.angle_gamma   90.00
#
_symmetry.space_group_name_H-M   'P 1'
#
loop_
_entity.id
_entity.type
_entity.pdbx_description
1 polymer ?
#
loop_
_entity_poly.entity_id
_entity_poly.type
_entity_poly.pdbx_seq_one_letter_code
_entity_poly.pdbx_strand_id
1 'polypeptide(L)'
;WALHLKNVTVSLSGQYECRFATYPYGTKAAKIRLIVKAEEEQHYMKELWLNQTLEIPCLEDTTSEDLSNYPLKWLVGQNGREEELVTKEPSCPAVYRNSSMLYRQRVRLGLNNDLKIFPTKITDDGRVFSCQVVYHPERVQKSSTTVRLFGK
;
A
#
# COMPACT_ATOMS: atom_id res chain seq x y z
N TRP A 1 34.89 -5.03 -2.83
CA TRP A 1 33.97 -4.84 -3.96
C TRP A 1 32.56 -5.11 -3.50
N ALA A 2 31.56 -4.49 -4.13
CA ALA A 2 30.15 -4.65 -3.79
C ALA A 2 29.32 -4.76 -5.07
N LEU A 3 28.35 -5.67 -5.08
CA LEU A 3 27.39 -5.81 -6.18
C LEU A 3 26.25 -4.81 -5.94
N HIS A 4 26.07 -3.86 -6.86
CA HIS A 4 24.94 -2.94 -6.86
C HIS A 4 24.02 -3.28 -8.02
N LEU A 5 22.80 -3.74 -7.71
CA LEU A 5 21.76 -4.00 -8.70
C LEU A 5 20.96 -2.72 -8.95
N LYS A 6 20.63 -2.43 -10.22
CA LYS A 6 19.76 -1.32 -10.63
C LYS A 6 18.56 -1.89 -11.39
N ASN A 7 17.39 -1.22 -11.29
CA ASN A 7 16.14 -1.65 -11.91
C ASN A 7 15.75 -3.07 -11.48
N VAL A 8 15.61 -3.27 -10.17
CA VAL A 8 15.39 -4.59 -9.59
C VAL A 8 13.98 -5.08 -9.91
N THR A 9 13.88 -6.22 -10.61
CA THR A 9 12.62 -6.88 -10.96
C THR A 9 12.52 -8.25 -10.30
N VAL A 10 11.31 -8.84 -10.29
CA VAL A 10 11.06 -10.16 -9.70
C VAL A 10 11.98 -11.24 -10.28
N SER A 11 12.36 -11.13 -11.56
CA SER A 11 13.28 -12.06 -12.24
C SER A 11 14.70 -12.06 -11.68
N LEU A 12 15.09 -11.05 -10.90
CA LEU A 12 16.37 -11.02 -10.18
C LEU A 12 16.32 -11.76 -8.84
N SER A 13 15.17 -12.31 -8.43
CA SER A 13 15.12 -13.17 -7.25
C SER A 13 15.96 -14.43 -7.46
N GLY A 14 16.80 -14.78 -6.50
CA GLY A 14 17.70 -15.92 -6.64
C GLY A 14 18.79 -15.98 -5.60
N GLN A 15 19.69 -16.95 -5.76
CA GLN A 15 20.87 -17.09 -4.91
C GLN A 15 22.06 -16.40 -5.58
N TYR A 16 22.65 -15.44 -4.87
CA TYR A 16 23.84 -14.70 -5.29
C TYR A 16 25.04 -15.22 -4.53
N GLU A 17 26.15 -15.45 -5.24
CA GLU A 17 27.40 -15.88 -4.65
C GLU A 17 28.45 -14.77 -4.76
N CYS A 18 29.08 -14.51 -3.62
CA CYS A 18 30.20 -13.61 -3.46
C CYS A 18 31.46 -14.47 -3.30
N ARG A 19 32.38 -14.45 -4.28
CA ARG A 19 33.58 -15.31 -4.29
C ARG A 19 34.86 -14.50 -4.47
N PHE A 20 35.80 -14.67 -3.54
CA PHE A 20 37.12 -14.04 -3.55
C PHE A 20 38.21 -15.10 -3.61
N ALA A 21 39.16 -14.94 -4.54
CA ALA A 21 40.36 -15.74 -4.60
C ALA A 21 41.57 -14.86 -4.30
N THR A 22 42.40 -15.27 -3.34
CA THR A 22 43.58 -14.51 -2.92
C THR A 22 44.74 -15.49 -2.76
N TYR A 23 45.84 -15.28 -3.49
CA TYR A 23 47.06 -16.07 -3.30
C TYR A 23 47.82 -15.59 -2.05
N PRO A 24 48.43 -16.48 -1.23
CA PRO A 24 48.35 -17.95 -1.25
C PRO A 24 47.11 -18.53 -0.53
N TYR A 25 46.24 -17.68 -0.01
CA TYR A 25 45.13 -18.01 0.90
C TYR A 25 43.93 -18.75 0.27
N GLY A 26 43.97 -19.07 -1.02
CA GLY A 26 42.93 -19.83 -1.71
C GLY A 26 41.67 -19.03 -1.98
N THR A 27 40.52 -19.70 -2.01
CA THR A 27 39.23 -19.09 -2.39
C THR A 27 38.23 -19.17 -1.25
N LYS A 28 37.54 -18.06 -0.97
CA LYS A 28 36.42 -17.98 -0.02
C LYS A 28 35.15 -17.56 -0.75
N ALA A 29 34.01 -18.16 -0.40
CA ALA A 29 32.73 -17.82 -0.97
C ALA A 29 31.65 -17.68 0.11
N ALA A 30 30.70 -16.77 -0.11
CA ALA A 30 29.52 -16.58 0.71
C ALA A 30 28.29 -16.46 -0.19
N LYS A 31 27.15 -17.00 0.25
CA LYS A 31 25.90 -16.99 -0.53
C LYS A 31 24.85 -16.14 0.17
N ILE A 32 24.09 -15.38 -0.60
CA ILE A 32 22.97 -14.56 -0.15
C ILE A 32 21.76 -14.93 -1.00
N ARG A 33 20.58 -15.04 -0.39
CA ARG A 33 19.32 -15.22 -1.12
C ARG A 33 18.64 -13.88 -1.26
N LEU A 34 18.49 -13.39 -2.49
CA LEU A 34 17.69 -12.22 -2.81
C LEU A 34 16.27 -12.66 -3.14
N ILE A 35 15.30 -12.04 -2.46
CA ILE A 35 13.87 -12.22 -2.75
C ILE A 35 13.33 -10.84 -3.10
N VAL A 36 12.91 -10.67 -4.35
CA VAL A 36 12.23 -9.47 -4.84
C VAL A 36 10.75 -9.78 -4.82
N LYS A 37 10.01 -9.12 -3.92
CA LYS A 37 8.55 -9.20 -3.92
C LYS A 37 8.01 -8.34 -5.07
N ALA A 38 7.01 -8.84 -5.78
CA ALA A 38 6.25 -8.01 -6.69
C ALA A 38 5.53 -6.92 -5.91
N GLU A 39 5.14 -5.84 -6.57
CA GLU A 39 4.15 -4.91 -6.01
C GLU A 39 2.86 -5.72 -5.82
N GLU A 40 2.58 -6.10 -4.58
CA GLU A 40 1.36 -6.81 -4.20
C GLU A 40 0.23 -5.78 -4.22
N GLU A 41 -0.40 -5.59 -5.39
CA GLU A 41 -1.73 -4.98 -5.46
C GLU A 41 -2.76 -6.02 -5.04
N GLN A 42 -3.18 -5.97 -3.77
CA GLN A 42 -4.30 -6.78 -3.30
C GLN A 42 -5.61 -6.11 -3.73
N HIS A 43 -6.56 -6.87 -4.26
CA HIS A 43 -7.85 -6.34 -4.70
C HIS A 43 -9.02 -7.03 -3.97
N TYR A 44 -9.78 -6.24 -3.22
CA TYR A 44 -10.91 -6.69 -2.43
C TYR A 44 -12.23 -6.13 -2.98
N MET A 45 -13.33 -6.78 -2.63
CA MET A 45 -14.68 -6.29 -2.88
C MET A 45 -15.41 -6.13 -1.54
N LYS A 46 -16.06 -4.98 -1.34
CA LYS A 46 -16.81 -4.68 -0.13
C LYS A 46 -18.24 -4.30 -0.47
N GLU A 47 -19.18 -5.08 0.06
CA GLU A 47 -20.61 -4.95 -0.21
C GLU A 47 -21.35 -4.40 1.03
N LEU A 48 -22.19 -3.38 0.85
CA LEU A 48 -22.93 -2.72 1.95
C LEU A 48 -24.18 -1.99 1.45
N TRP A 49 -25.08 -1.62 2.37
CA TRP A 49 -26.28 -0.84 2.04
C TRP A 49 -25.98 0.67 2.11
N LEU A 50 -26.79 1.46 1.39
CA LEU A 50 -26.75 2.92 1.48
C LEU A 50 -26.91 3.43 2.92
N ASN A 51 -26.31 4.58 3.22
CA ASN A 51 -26.31 5.25 4.52
C ASN A 51 -25.64 4.46 5.66
N GLN A 52 -24.92 3.37 5.37
CA GLN A 52 -24.06 2.69 6.34
C GLN A 52 -22.65 3.29 6.36
N THR A 53 -21.88 2.99 7.41
CA THR A 53 -20.45 3.32 7.49
C THR A 53 -19.66 2.29 6.69
N LEU A 54 -18.92 2.76 5.70
CA LEU A 54 -17.93 1.97 4.99
C LEU A 54 -16.61 2.01 5.77
N GLU A 55 -16.07 0.85 6.10
CA GLU A 55 -14.76 0.69 6.75
C GLU A 55 -13.90 -0.24 5.89
N ILE A 56 -12.75 0.27 5.46
CA ILE A 56 -11.80 -0.44 4.59
C ILE A 56 -10.44 -0.51 5.29
N PRO A 57 -9.92 -1.72 5.58
CA PRO A 57 -8.61 -1.86 6.18
C PRO A 57 -7.51 -1.48 5.19
N CYS A 58 -6.49 -0.75 5.66
CA CYS A 58 -5.31 -0.44 4.84
C CYS A 58 -4.30 -1.61 4.82
N LEU A 59 -4.13 -2.26 5.98
CA LEU A 59 -3.15 -3.31 6.25
C LEU A 59 -3.91 -4.59 6.64
N GLU A 60 -3.45 -5.76 6.17
CA GLU A 60 -3.92 -7.04 6.67
C GLU A 60 -3.17 -7.44 7.95
N ASP A 61 -3.81 -8.22 8.83
CA ASP A 61 -3.21 -8.78 10.06
C ASP A 61 -1.96 -9.66 9.80
N THR A 62 -1.70 -10.03 8.55
CA THR A 62 -0.58 -10.88 8.11
C THR A 62 0.75 -10.15 7.92
N THR A 63 0.78 -8.81 7.97
CA THR A 63 2.05 -8.09 7.88
C THR A 63 2.85 -8.27 9.17
N SER A 64 4.01 -8.93 9.10
CA SER A 64 4.88 -9.17 10.26
C SER A 64 5.50 -7.91 10.87
N GLU A 65 5.42 -6.78 10.16
CA GLU A 65 5.94 -5.48 10.59
C GLU A 65 4.80 -4.53 10.89
N ASP A 66 4.91 -3.76 11.98
CA ASP A 66 3.95 -2.71 12.32
C ASP A 66 4.11 -1.53 11.37
N LEU A 67 3.29 -1.54 10.31
CA LEU A 67 3.28 -0.49 9.29
C LEU A 67 2.45 0.74 9.69
N SER A 68 1.89 0.78 10.91
CA SER A 68 0.95 1.83 11.34
C SER A 68 1.54 3.25 11.36
N ASN A 69 2.85 3.37 11.58
CA ASN A 69 3.59 4.64 11.68
C ASN A 69 4.21 5.12 10.36
N TYR A 70 4.08 4.36 9.28
CA TYR A 70 4.67 4.74 8.00
C TYR A 70 3.83 5.78 7.25
N PRO A 71 4.46 6.57 6.36
CA PRO A 71 3.72 7.43 5.45
C PRO A 71 2.75 6.60 4.61
N LEU A 72 1.51 7.07 4.50
CA LEU A 72 0.49 6.43 3.67
C LEU A 72 -0.40 7.44 2.96
N LYS A 73 -1.04 6.96 1.90
CA LYS A 73 -2.03 7.69 1.12
C LYS A 73 -3.26 6.84 0.86
N TRP A 74 -4.43 7.45 0.98
CA TRP A 74 -5.67 6.90 0.50
C TRP A 74 -6.08 7.59 -0.80
N LEU A 75 -6.40 6.80 -1.81
CA LEU A 75 -6.82 7.25 -3.13
C LEU A 75 -8.22 6.72 -3.44
N VAL A 76 -8.99 7.46 -4.24
CA VAL A 76 -10.23 6.97 -4.85
C VAL A 76 -10.12 7.00 -6.36
N GLY A 77 -10.34 5.86 -6.99
CA GLY A 77 -10.32 5.65 -8.42
C GLY A 77 -11.73 5.61 -9.01
N GLN A 78 -11.93 6.30 -10.12
CA GLN A 78 -13.09 6.14 -11.00
C GLN A 78 -12.65 6.27 -12.46
N ASN A 79 -12.99 5.29 -13.30
CA ASN A 79 -12.71 5.29 -14.75
C ASN A 79 -11.22 5.57 -15.09
N GLY A 80 -10.27 5.02 -14.31
CA GLY A 80 -8.84 5.18 -14.54
C GLY A 80 -8.22 6.49 -14.02
N ARG A 81 -9.02 7.38 -13.40
CA ARG A 81 -8.52 8.57 -12.70
C ARG A 81 -8.49 8.31 -11.20
N GLU A 82 -7.35 8.56 -10.55
CA GLU A 82 -7.18 8.47 -9.10
C GLU A 82 -7.15 9.87 -8.46
N GLU A 83 -7.89 10.07 -7.37
CA GLU A 83 -7.91 11.29 -6.55
C GLU A 83 -7.44 11.00 -5.13
N GLU A 84 -6.57 11.85 -4.57
CA GLU A 84 -6.03 11.67 -3.21
C GLU A 84 -7.04 12.13 -2.14
N LEU A 85 -7.46 11.21 -1.26
CA LEU A 85 -8.40 11.48 -0.17
C LEU A 85 -7.70 11.93 1.11
N VAL A 86 -6.65 11.22 1.51
CA VAL A 86 -5.94 11.42 2.77
C VAL A 86 -4.47 11.12 2.58
N THR A 87 -3.61 11.95 3.18
CA THR A 87 -2.18 11.67 3.31
C THR A 87 -1.79 11.79 4.78
N LYS A 88 -1.07 10.78 5.27
CA LYS A 88 -0.49 10.78 6.62
C LYS A 88 1.03 10.72 6.48
N GLU A 89 1.71 11.65 7.14
CA GLU A 89 3.16 11.66 7.28
C GLU A 89 3.57 11.02 8.62
N PRO A 90 4.77 10.43 8.72
CA PRO A 90 5.17 9.62 9.88
C PRO A 90 5.20 10.38 11.22
N SER A 91 5.40 11.70 11.20
CA SER A 91 5.52 12.55 12.40
C SER A 91 4.35 13.53 12.58
N CYS A 92 3.37 13.53 11.69
CA CYS A 92 2.26 14.48 11.73
C CYS A 92 0.91 13.75 11.80
N PRO A 93 -0.08 14.30 12.53
CA PRO A 93 -1.44 13.80 12.45
C PRO A 93 -1.93 13.87 11.00
N ALA A 94 -2.76 12.90 10.59
CA ALA A 94 -3.24 12.79 9.22
C ALA A 94 -3.74 14.15 8.70
N VAL A 95 -3.11 14.65 7.65
CA VAL A 95 -3.48 15.92 7.04
C VAL A 95 -4.46 15.62 5.93
N TYR A 96 -5.71 16.07 6.08
CA TYR A 96 -6.68 16.04 5.00
C TYR A 96 -6.22 17.02 3.92
N ARG A 97 -5.45 16.53 2.95
CA ARG A 97 -5.04 17.34 1.82
C ARG A 97 -6.23 17.48 0.87
N ASN A 98 -6.75 18.71 0.81
CA ASN A 98 -7.84 19.13 -0.06
C ASN A 98 -7.64 18.67 -1.51
N SER A 99 -8.41 17.69 -1.99
CA SER A 99 -8.55 17.47 -3.43
C SER A 99 -10.00 17.20 -3.86
N SER A 100 -10.83 16.55 -3.02
CA SER A 100 -12.22 16.23 -3.37
C SER A 100 -13.24 16.81 -2.38
N MET A 101 -13.96 17.86 -2.79
CA MET A 101 -15.05 18.48 -2.00
C MET A 101 -16.13 17.48 -1.57
N LEU A 102 -16.31 16.39 -2.33
CA LEU A 102 -17.33 15.36 -2.11
C LEU A 102 -17.06 14.46 -0.88
N TYR A 103 -15.80 14.32 -0.50
CA TYR A 103 -15.35 13.37 0.52
C TYR A 103 -14.86 14.03 1.80
N ARG A 104 -14.48 15.31 1.74
CA ARG A 104 -13.88 16.07 2.85
C ARG A 104 -14.61 16.00 4.19
N GLN A 105 -15.95 15.94 4.18
CA GLN A 105 -16.75 15.90 5.42
C GLN A 105 -17.12 14.49 5.88
N ARG A 106 -16.96 13.47 5.02
CA ARG A 106 -17.45 12.10 5.25
C ARG A 106 -16.34 11.11 5.53
N VAL A 107 -15.13 11.40 5.05
CA VAL A 107 -13.96 10.54 5.21
C VAL A 107 -13.27 10.82 6.53
N ARG A 108 -12.95 9.76 7.26
CA ARG A 108 -12.13 9.77 8.46
C ARG A 108 -11.15 8.61 8.41
N LEU A 109 -10.00 8.76 9.07
CA LEU A 109 -9.16 7.61 9.36
C LEU A 109 -9.57 6.98 10.69
N GLY A 110 -9.70 5.66 10.69
CA GLY A 110 -9.88 4.84 11.88
C GLY A 110 -8.57 4.52 12.60
N LEU A 111 -8.66 3.53 13.49
CA LEU A 111 -7.47 2.86 14.02
C LEU A 111 -6.75 2.13 12.88
N ASN A 112 -5.44 1.89 13.03
CA ASN A 112 -4.62 1.18 12.02
C ASN A 112 -4.63 1.78 10.61
N ASN A 113 -5.03 3.06 10.49
CA ASN A 113 -5.14 3.80 9.24
C ASN A 113 -6.26 3.35 8.30
N ASP A 114 -7.30 2.70 8.85
CA ASP A 114 -8.47 2.26 8.10
C ASP A 114 -9.25 3.45 7.53
N LEU A 115 -9.74 3.32 6.30
CA LEU A 115 -10.60 4.34 5.69
C LEU A 115 -12.03 4.17 6.19
N LYS A 116 -12.57 5.21 6.82
CA LYS A 116 -13.98 5.29 7.24
C LYS A 116 -14.72 6.32 6.43
N ILE A 117 -15.81 5.92 5.78
CA ILE A 117 -16.69 6.84 5.02
C ILE A 117 -18.10 6.74 5.57
N PHE A 118 -18.64 7.85 6.07
CA PHE A 118 -20.02 7.92 6.53
C PHE A 118 -20.67 9.29 6.28
N PRO A 119 -21.94 9.33 5.83
CA PRO A 119 -22.72 8.22 5.28
C PRO A 119 -22.26 7.85 3.86
N THR A 120 -22.41 6.58 3.48
CA THR A 120 -22.24 6.14 2.09
C THR A 120 -23.34 6.67 1.19
N LYS A 121 -22.97 7.05 -0.03
CA LYS A 121 -23.86 7.61 -1.06
C LYS A 121 -23.85 6.72 -2.29
N ILE A 122 -24.92 6.76 -3.09
CA ILE A 122 -25.01 6.03 -4.37
C ILE A 122 -23.83 6.33 -5.31
N THR A 123 -23.24 7.53 -5.20
CA THR A 123 -22.06 7.93 -5.98
C THR A 123 -20.80 7.17 -5.60
N ASP A 124 -20.76 6.51 -4.45
CA ASP A 124 -19.64 5.70 -3.97
C ASP A 124 -19.68 4.26 -4.54
N ASP A 125 -20.79 3.84 -5.17
CA ASP A 125 -20.93 2.54 -5.83
C ASP A 125 -19.97 2.39 -7.03
N GLY A 126 -19.34 1.23 -7.14
CA GLY A 126 -18.36 0.92 -8.18
C GLY A 126 -17.03 1.67 -8.07
N ARG A 127 -16.83 2.50 -7.04
CA ARG A 127 -15.55 3.18 -6.82
C ARG A 127 -14.52 2.23 -6.21
N VAL A 128 -13.26 2.47 -6.57
CA VAL A 128 -12.11 1.74 -6.03
C VAL A 128 -11.40 2.63 -5.03
N PHE A 129 -11.26 2.18 -3.79
CA PHE A 129 -10.49 2.89 -2.76
C PHE A 129 -9.17 2.16 -2.54
N SER A 130 -8.06 2.87 -2.67
CA SER A 130 -6.72 2.28 -2.60
C SER A 130 -5.91 2.89 -1.46
N CYS A 131 -5.39 2.06 -0.56
CA CYS A 131 -4.36 2.45 0.40
C CYS A 131 -2.97 2.18 -0.20
N GLN A 132 -2.07 3.15 -0.09
CA GLN A 132 -0.67 3.03 -0.46
C GLN A 132 0.20 3.33 0.77
N VAL A 133 0.99 2.36 1.21
CA VAL A 133 1.92 2.52 2.34
C VAL A 133 3.35 2.50 1.82
N VAL A 134 4.11 3.55 2.15
CA VAL A 134 5.50 3.72 1.69
C VAL A 134 6.42 3.44 2.87
N TYR A 135 6.96 2.22 2.96
CA TYR A 135 7.90 1.83 4.02
C TYR A 135 9.37 1.93 3.60
N HIS A 136 9.64 1.93 2.29
CA HIS A 136 10.94 2.24 1.71
C HIS A 136 10.70 3.12 0.46
N PRO A 137 11.61 4.05 0.11
CA PRO A 137 11.42 4.93 -1.06
C PRO A 137 11.10 4.20 -2.38
N GLU A 138 11.52 2.95 -2.48
CA GLU A 138 11.33 2.07 -3.65
C GLU A 138 10.34 0.92 -3.39
N ARG A 139 9.74 0.83 -2.20
CA ARG A 139 8.78 -0.23 -1.87
C ARG A 139 7.49 0.37 -1.34
N VAL A 140 6.46 0.23 -2.15
CA VAL A 140 5.10 0.64 -1.82
C VAL A 140 4.25 -0.62 -1.75
N GLN A 141 3.46 -0.72 -0.68
CA GLN A 141 2.40 -1.72 -0.59
C GLN A 141 1.09 -1.05 -0.96
N LYS A 142 0.31 -1.67 -1.86
CA LYS A 142 -0.96 -1.12 -2.32
C LYS A 142 -2.09 -2.12 -2.10
N SER A 143 -3.12 -1.70 -1.39
CA SER A 143 -4.36 -2.47 -1.20
C SER A 143 -5.52 -1.69 -1.80
N SER A 144 -6.30 -2.32 -2.67
CA SER A 144 -7.43 -1.71 -3.37
C SER A 144 -8.72 -2.43 -3.03
N THR A 145 -9.79 -1.68 -2.79
CA THR A 145 -11.11 -2.21 -2.48
C THR A 145 -12.17 -1.57 -3.37
N THR A 146 -12.86 -2.39 -4.15
CA THR A 146 -14.03 -1.97 -4.92
C THR A 146 -15.27 -2.02 -4.03
N VAL A 147 -16.02 -0.93 -4.00
CA VAL A 147 -17.24 -0.81 -3.19
C VAL A 147 -18.45 -1.12 -4.05
N ARG A 148 -19.38 -1.92 -3.51
CA ARG A 148 -20.68 -2.18 -4.10
C ARG A 148 -21.79 -1.83 -3.12
N LEU A 149 -22.72 -0.99 -3.56
CA LEU A 149 -23.80 -0.48 -2.73
C LEU A 149 -25.15 -1.00 -3.17
N PHE A 150 -25.97 -1.39 -2.19
CA PHE A 150 -27.34 -1.78 -2.42
C PHE A 150 -28.31 -0.70 -1.92
N GLY A 151 -29.27 -0.35 -2.78
CA GLY A 151 -30.42 0.48 -2.42
C GLY A 151 -31.53 -0.38 -1.82
N LYS A 152 -32.21 0.14 -0.80
CA LYS A 152 -33.41 -0.50 -0.25
C LYS A 152 -34.62 -0.28 -1.14
#